data_AF-A0A067PT96-F1
#
_entry.id   AF-A0A067PT96-F1
#
_cell.length_a   1.000
_cell.length_b   1.000
_cell.length_c   1.000
_cell.angle_alpha   90.00
_cell.angle_beta   90.00
_cell.angle_gamma   90.00
#
_symmetry.space_group_name_H-M   'P 1'
#
loop_
_entity.id
_entity.type
_entity.pdbx_description
1 polymer ?
#
loop_
_entity_poly.entity_id
_entity_poly.type
_entity_poly.pdbx_seq_one_letter_code
_entity_poly.pdbx_strand_id
1 'polypeptide(L)'
;GAKLAMITQATAYKGIRELKEKPKRRRTMTSLDMTRHALKEHIGGLPKDSTIWKGCRNLDIQLKIWQFLFLSIHQTQKIGEYWRNIPGYEQRGTCGVCRDEEELMEHILLKCNAQEGPIIWGLARGLWPMEHGEWPQLTIGMILGSGSLKVRPPGNNTGTDQGGRRVNAKSKGASRLLQILASESAHLIWAIRCLRVIQDVTLTEEAIRQRWLNAMNQRLTTDRITAARR
;
A
#
# COMPACT_ATOMS: atom_id res chain seq x y z
N GLY A 1 -24.39 -9.75 -28.41
CA GLY A 1 -23.48 -10.82 -28.87
C GLY A 1 -22.57 -10.28 -29.95
N ALA A 2 -21.30 -10.68 -29.98
CA ALA A 2 -20.38 -10.33 -31.07
C ALA A 2 -20.65 -11.21 -32.30
N LYS A 3 -20.60 -10.66 -33.52
CA LYS A 3 -20.64 -11.47 -34.76
C LYS A 3 -19.37 -12.33 -34.83
N LEU A 4 -19.52 -13.65 -35.00
CA LEU A 4 -18.41 -14.62 -35.04
C LEU A 4 -17.36 -14.26 -36.10
N ALA A 5 -17.78 -13.72 -37.24
CA ALA A 5 -16.87 -13.28 -38.31
C ALA A 5 -15.95 -12.10 -37.92
N MET A 6 -16.28 -11.36 -36.85
CA MET A 6 -15.52 -10.19 -36.39
C MET A 6 -14.83 -10.44 -35.03
N ILE A 7 -14.92 -11.66 -34.49
CA ILE A 7 -14.34 -11.95 -33.19
C ILE A 7 -12.83 -12.13 -33.31
N THR A 8 -12.08 -11.36 -32.53
CA THR A 8 -10.64 -11.58 -32.38
C THR A 8 -10.40 -12.58 -31.25
N GLN A 9 -9.25 -13.25 -31.25
CA GLN A 9 -8.85 -14.11 -30.13
C GLN A 9 -8.90 -13.35 -28.79
N ALA A 10 -8.53 -12.07 -28.76
CA ALA A 10 -8.59 -11.23 -27.57
C ALA A 10 -10.04 -11.04 -27.07
N THR A 11 -10.99 -10.76 -27.98
CA THR A 11 -12.42 -10.60 -27.64
C THR A 11 -13.04 -11.93 -27.22
N ALA A 12 -12.71 -13.03 -27.92
CA ALA A 12 -13.16 -14.37 -27.56
C ALA A 12 -12.64 -14.80 -26.18
N TYR A 13 -11.34 -14.60 -25.93
CA TYR A 13 -10.71 -14.90 -24.64
C TYR A 13 -11.30 -14.05 -23.51
N LYS A 14 -11.54 -12.75 -23.74
CA LYS A 14 -12.23 -11.88 -22.79
C LYS A 14 -13.63 -12.41 -22.45
N GLY A 15 -14.42 -12.79 -23.46
CA GLY A 15 -15.74 -13.39 -23.26
C GLY A 15 -15.70 -14.69 -22.46
N ILE A 16 -14.81 -15.61 -22.80
CA ILE A 16 -14.62 -16.87 -22.04
C ILE A 16 -14.23 -16.59 -20.58
N ARG A 17 -13.36 -15.59 -20.34
CA ARG A 17 -12.97 -15.20 -18.98
C ARG A 17 -14.08 -14.52 -18.19
N GLU A 18 -15.00 -13.83 -18.86
CA GLU A 18 -16.18 -13.22 -18.23
C GLU A 18 -17.26 -14.25 -17.89
N LEU A 19 -17.36 -15.33 -18.66
CA LEU A 19 -18.26 -16.47 -18.40
C LEU A 19 -17.80 -17.34 -17.22
N LYS A 20 -16.49 -17.43 -16.97
CA LYS A 20 -15.96 -18.21 -15.84
C LYS A 20 -16.14 -17.46 -14.52
N GLU A 21 -16.90 -18.04 -13.61
CA GLU A 21 -16.97 -17.55 -12.23
C GLU A 21 -15.58 -17.66 -11.57
N LYS A 22 -15.09 -16.54 -11.04
CA LYS A 22 -13.77 -16.49 -10.40
C LYS A 22 -13.89 -17.05 -8.99
N PRO A 23 -13.11 -18.06 -8.60
CA PRO A 23 -13.19 -18.63 -7.26
C PRO A 23 -12.87 -17.54 -6.22
N LYS A 24 -13.80 -17.33 -5.29
CA LYS A 24 -13.61 -16.39 -4.18
C LYS A 24 -12.59 -16.97 -3.21
N ARG A 25 -11.41 -16.37 -3.16
CA ARG A 25 -10.35 -16.77 -2.23
C ARG A 25 -10.61 -16.12 -0.87
N ARG A 26 -10.91 -16.92 0.16
CA ARG A 26 -11.20 -16.46 1.52
C ARG A 26 -10.18 -15.42 2.02
N ARG A 27 -8.88 -15.73 1.91
CA ARG A 27 -7.77 -14.83 2.32
C ARG A 27 -7.84 -13.45 1.64
N THR A 28 -8.07 -13.43 0.33
CA THR A 28 -8.21 -12.17 -0.44
C THR A 28 -9.44 -11.39 -0.01
N MET A 29 -10.57 -12.07 0.21
CA MET A 29 -11.79 -11.42 0.70
C MET A 29 -11.58 -10.78 2.06
N THR A 30 -10.93 -11.48 3.00
CA THR A 30 -10.60 -10.92 4.32
C THR A 30 -9.74 -9.65 4.20
N SER A 31 -8.68 -9.67 3.40
CA SER A 31 -7.84 -8.47 3.17
C SER A 31 -8.63 -7.32 2.53
N LEU A 32 -9.51 -7.62 1.57
CA LEU A 32 -10.36 -6.62 0.92
C LEU A 32 -11.36 -6.01 1.90
N ASP A 33 -11.96 -6.82 2.78
CA ASP A 33 -12.91 -6.37 3.79
C ASP A 33 -12.22 -5.46 4.83
N MET A 34 -11.06 -5.88 5.35
CA MET A 34 -10.23 -5.04 6.22
C MET A 34 -9.89 -3.69 5.58
N THR A 35 -9.47 -3.73 4.30
CA THR A 35 -9.16 -2.52 3.52
C THR A 35 -10.40 -1.65 3.35
N ARG A 36 -11.56 -2.25 3.05
CA ARG A 36 -12.82 -1.53 2.86
C ARG A 36 -13.25 -0.79 4.12
N HIS A 37 -13.19 -1.46 5.26
CA HIS A 37 -13.53 -0.85 6.55
C HIS A 37 -12.54 0.25 6.94
N ALA A 38 -11.24 0.02 6.75
CA ALA A 38 -10.21 1.02 7.03
C ALA A 38 -10.35 2.29 6.16
N LEU A 39 -10.80 2.14 4.91
CA LEU A 39 -10.99 3.26 3.99
C LEU A 39 -12.32 4.00 4.15
N LYS A 40 -13.27 3.47 4.94
CA LYS A 40 -14.62 4.03 5.08
C LYS A 40 -14.57 5.51 5.46
N GLU A 41 -13.77 5.84 6.46
CA GLU A 41 -13.60 7.20 6.98
C GLU A 41 -12.85 8.12 6.00
N HIS A 42 -11.98 7.58 5.14
CA HIS A 42 -11.24 8.37 4.17
C HIS A 42 -12.05 8.68 2.91
N ILE A 43 -12.89 7.74 2.47
CA ILE A 43 -13.63 7.84 1.19
C ILE A 43 -15.04 8.39 1.39
N GLY A 44 -15.60 8.35 2.62
CA GLY A 44 -16.99 8.75 2.88
C GLY A 44 -18.00 7.64 2.56
N GLY A 45 -17.55 6.39 2.57
CA GLY A 45 -18.35 5.22 2.23
C GLY A 45 -17.48 3.98 2.05
N LEU A 46 -18.12 2.82 1.99
CA LEU A 46 -17.42 1.53 1.81
C LEU A 46 -17.04 1.36 0.32
N PRO A 47 -15.74 1.37 -0.05
CA PRO A 47 -15.34 1.21 -1.44
C PRO A 47 -15.65 -0.20 -1.97
N LYS A 48 -16.03 -0.29 -3.24
CA LYS A 48 -16.10 -1.59 -3.95
C LYS A 48 -14.70 -2.17 -4.13
N ASP A 49 -14.58 -3.49 -4.28
CA ASP A 49 -13.30 -4.16 -4.55
C ASP A 49 -12.59 -3.57 -5.77
N SER A 50 -13.35 -3.25 -6.82
CA SER A 50 -12.81 -2.61 -8.02
C SER A 50 -12.19 -1.25 -7.75
N THR A 51 -12.71 -0.48 -6.79
CA THR A 51 -12.13 0.79 -6.35
C THR A 51 -10.81 0.55 -5.63
N ILE A 52 -10.76 -0.44 -4.73
CA ILE A 52 -9.52 -0.82 -4.00
C ILE A 52 -8.44 -1.22 -5.01
N TRP A 53 -8.75 -2.13 -5.94
CA TRP A 53 -7.80 -2.60 -6.95
C TRP A 53 -7.34 -1.49 -7.91
N LYS A 54 -8.23 -0.56 -8.29
CA LYS A 54 -7.86 0.63 -9.07
C LYS A 54 -6.92 1.54 -8.28
N GLY A 55 -7.18 1.71 -6.98
CA GLY A 55 -6.33 2.47 -6.08
C GLY A 55 -4.91 1.92 -6.01
N CYS A 56 -4.73 0.60 -5.97
CA CYS A 56 -3.39 0.01 -6.01
C CYS A 56 -2.63 0.38 -7.31
N ARG A 57 -3.33 0.67 -8.40
CA ARG A 57 -2.77 1.09 -9.70
C ARG A 57 -2.80 2.61 -9.91
N ASN A 58 -2.88 3.38 -8.83
CA ASN A 58 -2.78 4.83 -8.92
C ASN A 58 -1.42 5.22 -9.55
N LEU A 59 -1.40 6.26 -10.37
CA LEU A 59 -0.19 6.83 -10.98
C LEU A 59 0.85 7.27 -9.94
N ASP A 60 0.38 7.55 -8.73
CA ASP A 60 1.21 7.92 -7.59
C ASP A 60 1.91 6.73 -6.94
N ILE A 61 1.56 5.49 -7.32
CA ILE A 61 2.16 4.26 -6.82
C ILE A 61 3.10 3.68 -7.88
N GLN A 62 4.35 3.41 -7.49
CA GLN A 62 5.33 2.76 -8.37
C GLN A 62 4.93 1.30 -8.64
N LEU A 63 5.33 0.77 -9.81
CA LEU A 63 5.01 -0.61 -10.21
C LEU A 63 5.39 -1.66 -9.16
N LYS A 64 6.59 -1.54 -8.57
CA LYS A 64 7.08 -2.46 -7.53
C LYS A 64 6.20 -2.46 -6.27
N ILE A 65 5.69 -1.29 -5.90
CA ILE A 65 4.82 -1.10 -4.74
C ILE A 65 3.43 -1.63 -5.04
N TRP A 66 2.90 -1.36 -6.24
CA TRP A 66 1.66 -1.96 -6.68
C TRP A 66 1.71 -3.49 -6.63
N GLN A 67 2.80 -4.12 -7.12
CA GLN A 67 3.00 -5.56 -7.05
C GLN A 67 3.03 -6.05 -5.59
N PHE A 68 3.75 -5.35 -4.72
CA PHE A 68 3.76 -5.64 -3.29
C PHE A 68 2.37 -5.57 -2.66
N LEU A 69 1.60 -4.50 -2.90
CA LEU A 69 0.24 -4.34 -2.40
C LEU A 69 -0.68 -5.45 -2.93
N PHE A 70 -0.56 -5.76 -4.22
CA PHE A 70 -1.33 -6.83 -4.86
C PHE A 70 -1.09 -8.19 -4.20
N LEU A 71 0.17 -8.57 -4.01
CA LEU A 71 0.56 -9.82 -3.35
C LEU A 71 0.15 -9.82 -1.87
N SER A 72 0.19 -8.66 -1.21
CA SER A 72 -0.20 -8.53 0.20
C SER A 72 -1.72 -8.68 0.38
N ILE A 73 -2.54 -8.07 -0.49
CA ILE A 73 -3.99 -8.26 -0.48
C ILE A 73 -4.32 -9.73 -0.76
N HIS A 74 -3.62 -10.37 -1.69
CA HIS A 74 -3.79 -11.80 -1.96
C HIS A 74 -3.23 -12.73 -0.88
N GLN A 75 -2.44 -12.22 0.06
CA GLN A 75 -1.73 -12.99 1.09
C GLN A 75 -0.83 -14.09 0.50
N THR A 76 -0.11 -13.77 -0.58
CA THR A 76 0.79 -14.70 -1.29
C THR A 76 2.26 -14.45 -1.00
N GLN A 77 2.56 -13.61 -0.01
CA GLN A 77 3.94 -13.37 0.42
C GLN A 77 4.47 -14.59 1.18
N LYS A 78 5.78 -14.81 1.08
CA LYS A 78 6.46 -15.91 1.80
C LYS A 78 6.71 -15.49 3.25
N ILE A 79 5.68 -15.62 4.09
CA ILE A 79 5.68 -15.26 5.53
C ILE A 79 4.84 -16.26 6.34
N GLY A 80 5.04 -16.29 7.66
CA GLY A 80 4.22 -17.07 8.58
C GLY A 80 4.10 -18.54 8.20
N GLU A 81 2.86 -19.04 8.15
CA GLU A 81 2.48 -20.40 7.77
C GLU A 81 3.17 -20.93 6.50
N TYR A 82 3.50 -20.08 5.52
CA TYR A 82 4.19 -20.53 4.30
C TYR A 82 5.49 -21.29 4.62
N TRP A 83 6.25 -20.82 5.61
CA TRP A 83 7.54 -21.41 5.98
C TRP A 83 7.42 -22.64 6.86
N ARG A 84 6.30 -22.80 7.60
CA ARG A 84 6.08 -23.97 8.47
C ARG A 84 6.10 -25.30 7.71
N ASN A 85 5.74 -25.26 6.43
CA ASN A 85 5.66 -26.44 5.57
C ASN A 85 6.96 -26.71 4.79
N ILE A 86 8.04 -25.97 5.06
CA ILE A 86 9.31 -26.08 4.34
C ILE A 86 10.40 -26.54 5.32
N PRO A 87 10.83 -27.81 5.25
CA PRO A 87 11.87 -28.36 6.11
C PRO A 87 13.17 -27.54 6.09
N GLY A 88 13.69 -27.18 7.27
CA GLY A 88 14.94 -26.44 7.47
C GLY A 88 14.82 -24.91 7.35
N TYR A 89 13.62 -24.40 7.09
CA TYR A 89 13.35 -22.97 6.94
C TYR A 89 12.16 -22.47 7.78
N GLU A 90 11.63 -23.29 8.68
CA GLU A 90 10.47 -23.02 9.50
C GLU A 90 10.63 -21.75 10.35
N GLN A 91 11.87 -21.49 10.82
CA GLN A 91 12.25 -20.31 11.58
C GLN A 91 12.00 -18.99 10.84
N ARG A 92 11.86 -19.01 9.50
CA ARG A 92 11.53 -17.81 8.70
C ARG A 92 10.05 -17.43 8.77
N GLY A 93 9.22 -18.28 9.38
CA GLY A 93 7.81 -18.03 9.64
C GLY A 93 7.56 -17.23 10.93
N THR A 94 8.58 -17.08 11.78
CA THR A 94 8.49 -16.37 13.05
C THR A 94 9.44 -15.19 13.09
N CYS A 95 9.11 -14.18 13.90
CA CYS A 95 9.96 -13.02 14.08
C CYS A 95 10.91 -13.22 15.27
N GLY A 96 12.19 -13.47 14.99
CA GLY A 96 13.21 -13.65 16.04
C GLY A 96 13.43 -12.42 16.93
N VAL A 97 13.03 -11.21 16.50
CA VAL A 97 13.10 -9.99 17.31
C VAL A 97 11.94 -9.90 18.32
N CYS A 98 10.80 -10.53 18.01
CA CYS A 98 9.56 -10.41 18.78
C CYS A 98 9.21 -11.71 19.52
N ARG A 99 10.22 -12.41 20.06
CA ARG A 99 10.04 -13.68 20.80
C ARG A 99 9.30 -14.74 19.98
N ASP A 100 9.67 -14.86 18.71
CA ASP A 100 9.12 -15.84 17.77
C ASP A 100 7.60 -15.73 17.55
N GLU A 101 7.04 -14.52 17.68
CA GLU A 101 5.69 -14.23 17.21
C GLU A 101 5.53 -14.60 15.73
N GLU A 102 4.37 -15.14 15.35
CA GLU A 102 4.08 -15.47 13.95
C GLU A 102 4.19 -14.24 13.06
N GLU A 103 5.00 -14.35 12.01
CA GLU A 103 5.31 -13.20 11.18
C GLU A 103 4.21 -12.98 10.12
N LEU A 104 3.24 -12.13 10.47
CA LEU A 104 2.16 -11.68 9.58
C LEU A 104 2.49 -10.32 8.94
N MET A 105 1.82 -9.97 7.84
CA MET A 105 2.05 -8.68 7.17
C MET A 105 1.76 -7.49 8.09
N GLU A 106 0.72 -7.57 8.91
CA GLU A 106 0.45 -6.52 9.91
C GLU A 106 1.55 -6.44 10.97
N HIS A 107 2.07 -7.59 11.43
CA HIS A 107 3.20 -7.60 12.37
C HIS A 107 4.40 -6.89 11.76
N ILE A 108 4.85 -7.33 10.57
CA ILE A 108 6.03 -6.77 9.88
C ILE A 108 5.91 -5.26 9.71
N LEU A 109 4.76 -4.78 9.26
CA LEU A 109 4.61 -3.37 8.88
C LEU A 109 4.30 -2.45 10.06
N LEU A 110 3.60 -2.91 11.10
CA LEU A 110 3.02 -2.04 12.12
C LEU A 110 3.36 -2.40 13.56
N LYS A 111 3.65 -3.67 13.88
CA LYS A 111 3.79 -4.14 15.27
C LYS A 111 5.19 -4.63 15.63
N CYS A 112 6.02 -4.92 14.64
CA CYS A 112 7.34 -5.51 14.84
C CYS A 112 8.27 -4.55 15.63
N ASN A 113 9.00 -5.10 16.60
CA ASN A 113 9.99 -4.38 17.40
C ASN A 113 11.34 -4.21 16.70
N ALA A 114 11.50 -4.73 15.49
CA ALA A 114 12.69 -4.49 14.69
C ALA A 114 12.79 -3.01 14.30
N GLN A 115 14.01 -2.48 14.30
CA GLN A 115 14.28 -1.04 14.17
C GLN A 115 13.72 -0.41 12.87
N GLU A 116 13.58 -1.18 11.78
CA GLU A 116 13.14 -0.68 10.48
C GLU A 116 11.77 0.01 10.52
N GLY A 117 10.80 -0.58 11.21
CA GLY A 117 9.44 -0.05 11.30
C GLY A 117 9.38 1.31 12.02
N PRO A 118 9.82 1.40 13.29
CA PRO A 118 9.82 2.64 14.05
C PRO A 118 10.61 3.78 13.38
N ILE A 119 11.79 3.49 12.82
CA ILE A 119 12.61 4.51 12.14
C ILE A 119 11.86 5.04 10.91
N ILE A 120 11.40 4.15 10.03
CA ILE A 120 10.77 4.55 8.76
C ILE A 120 9.45 5.29 9.01
N TRP A 121 8.62 4.81 9.93
CA TRP A 121 7.38 5.51 10.27
C TRP A 121 7.63 6.83 10.98
N GLY A 122 8.69 6.93 11.78
CA GLY A 122 9.14 8.19 12.38
C GLY A 122 9.53 9.21 11.32
N LEU A 123 10.30 8.81 10.30
CA LEU A 123 10.66 9.67 9.17
C LEU A 123 9.44 10.10 8.35
N ALA A 124 8.54 9.15 8.05
CA ALA A 124 7.31 9.44 7.30
C ALA A 124 6.40 10.43 8.04
N ARG A 125 6.25 10.26 9.36
CA ARG A 125 5.53 11.19 10.23
C ARG A 125 6.22 12.55 10.28
N GLY A 126 7.54 12.60 10.38
CA GLY A 126 8.31 13.84 10.40
C GLY A 126 8.23 14.65 9.10
N LEU A 127 8.04 13.98 7.95
CA LEU A 127 7.82 14.65 6.67
C LEU A 127 6.38 15.13 6.47
N TRP A 128 5.43 14.65 7.27
CA TRP A 128 4.02 15.01 7.13
C TRP A 128 3.77 16.47 7.60
N PRO A 129 3.25 17.35 6.73
CA PRO A 129 3.00 18.74 7.12
C PRO A 129 1.83 18.84 8.09
N MET A 130 2.04 19.48 9.24
CA MET A 130 0.98 19.73 10.24
C MET A 130 -0.21 20.53 9.69
N GLU A 131 0.02 21.34 8.64
CA GLU A 131 -1.04 22.07 7.93
C GLU A 131 -2.10 21.16 7.29
N HIS A 132 -1.80 19.87 7.10
CA HIS A 132 -2.71 18.88 6.54
C HIS A 132 -3.42 18.03 7.61
N GLY A 133 -3.27 18.40 8.88
CA GLY A 133 -3.78 17.67 10.03
C GLY A 133 -2.77 16.69 10.60
N GLU A 134 -3.19 15.95 11.62
CA GLU A 134 -2.34 14.96 12.28
C GLU A 134 -1.99 13.78 11.36
N TRP A 135 -0.82 13.20 11.57
CA TRP A 135 -0.44 11.97 10.90
C TRP A 135 -1.42 10.84 11.32
N PRO A 136 -2.06 10.16 10.36
CA PRO A 136 -3.07 9.17 10.71
C PRO A 136 -2.46 7.95 11.39
N GLN A 137 -3.22 7.36 12.31
CA GLN A 137 -2.90 6.04 12.84
C GLN A 137 -3.11 5.00 11.74
N LEU A 138 -1.99 4.50 11.19
CA LEU A 138 -2.05 3.54 10.10
C LEU A 138 -2.54 2.18 10.59
N THR A 139 -3.49 1.63 9.85
CA THR A 139 -3.90 0.22 9.95
C THR A 139 -3.41 -0.54 8.72
N ILE A 140 -3.34 -1.87 8.82
CA ILE A 140 -2.96 -2.70 7.66
C ILE A 140 -3.90 -2.45 6.47
N GLY A 141 -5.20 -2.28 6.71
CA GLY A 141 -6.18 -1.94 5.67
C GLY A 141 -5.89 -0.61 4.98
N MET A 142 -5.42 0.41 5.72
CA MET A 142 -5.02 1.68 5.12
C MET A 142 -3.79 1.55 4.23
N ILE A 143 -2.81 0.71 4.62
CA ILE A 143 -1.61 0.47 3.82
C ILE A 143 -1.96 -0.28 2.53
N LEU A 144 -2.74 -1.36 2.64
CA LEU A 144 -3.21 -2.15 1.51
C LEU A 144 -4.05 -1.30 0.53
N GLY A 145 -4.86 -0.40 1.09
CA GLY A 145 -5.65 0.59 0.36
C GLY A 145 -4.97 1.92 0.09
N SER A 146 -3.65 2.03 0.27
CA SER A 146 -2.95 3.32 0.35
C SER A 146 -3.24 4.23 -0.83
N GLY A 147 -3.30 3.72 -2.06
CA GLY A 147 -3.57 4.54 -3.26
C GLY A 147 -4.97 5.16 -3.35
N SER A 148 -5.87 4.84 -2.42
CA SER A 148 -7.20 5.44 -2.30
C SER A 148 -7.34 6.37 -1.09
N LEU A 149 -6.28 6.59 -0.31
CA LEU A 149 -6.32 7.46 0.86
C LEU A 149 -6.60 8.91 0.44
N LYS A 150 -7.48 9.57 1.20
CA LYS A 150 -7.82 10.97 1.01
C LYS A 150 -7.73 11.71 2.33
N VAL A 151 -7.17 12.90 2.27
CA VAL A 151 -7.20 13.88 3.36
C VAL A 151 -8.43 14.73 3.17
N ARG A 152 -9.29 14.78 4.20
CA ARG A 152 -10.43 15.71 4.21
C ARG A 152 -9.94 17.09 4.65
N PRO A 153 -10.32 18.18 3.96
CA PRO A 153 -10.00 19.51 4.44
C PRO A 153 -10.71 19.77 5.78
N PRO A 154 -10.04 20.39 6.75
CA PRO A 154 -10.70 20.82 7.98
C PRO A 154 -11.70 21.94 7.63
N GLY A 155 -13.00 21.68 7.79
CA GLY A 155 -14.03 22.74 7.73
C GLY A 155 -15.31 22.48 6.90
N ASN A 156 -15.42 21.43 6.09
CA ASN A 156 -16.63 21.23 5.28
C ASN A 156 -17.75 20.48 6.04
N ASN A 157 -18.41 21.18 6.97
CA ASN A 157 -19.74 20.82 7.48
C ASN A 157 -20.86 21.78 7.05
N THR A 158 -20.58 22.85 6.33
CA THR A 158 -21.62 23.75 5.83
C THR A 158 -21.33 24.20 4.41
N GLY A 159 -22.34 24.08 3.54
CA GLY A 159 -22.25 24.44 2.14
C GLY A 159 -21.95 25.92 1.97
N THR A 160 -21.03 26.22 1.05
CA THR A 160 -21.20 27.22 -0.01
C THR A 160 -19.93 27.26 -0.84
N ASP A 161 -20.11 26.91 -2.11
CA ASP A 161 -19.13 27.09 -3.16
C ASP A 161 -18.85 28.58 -3.36
N GLN A 162 -17.57 28.95 -3.28
CA GLN A 162 -16.95 30.03 -4.08
C GLN A 162 -15.40 30.09 -3.98
N GLY A 163 -14.77 29.37 -3.02
CA GLY A 163 -13.30 29.19 -2.94
C GLY A 163 -12.75 27.82 -3.39
N GLY A 164 -13.62 26.95 -3.94
CA GLY A 164 -13.42 25.48 -3.98
C GLY A 164 -12.23 24.94 -4.79
N ARG A 165 -11.66 25.70 -5.73
CA ARG A 165 -10.60 25.18 -6.63
C ARG A 165 -9.24 25.06 -5.95
N ARG A 166 -8.86 26.02 -5.10
CA ARG A 166 -7.58 26.00 -4.36
C ARG A 166 -7.62 25.04 -3.17
N VAL A 167 -8.75 24.96 -2.46
CA VAL A 167 -8.93 24.02 -1.33
C VAL A 167 -8.90 22.57 -1.83
N ASN A 168 -9.55 22.27 -2.96
CA ASN A 168 -9.49 20.94 -3.58
C ASN A 168 -8.10 20.58 -4.13
N ALA A 169 -7.31 21.56 -4.60
CA ALA A 169 -5.95 21.31 -5.04
C ALA A 169 -5.00 21.00 -3.86
N LYS A 170 -5.12 21.72 -2.75
CA LYS A 170 -4.34 21.47 -1.52
C LYS A 170 -4.67 20.11 -0.90
N SER A 171 -5.96 19.76 -0.78
CA SER A 171 -6.39 18.45 -0.26
C SER A 171 -5.94 17.30 -1.18
N LYS A 172 -5.91 17.52 -2.50
CA LYS A 172 -5.38 16.56 -3.47
C LYS A 172 -3.87 16.35 -3.34
N GLY A 173 -3.11 17.42 -3.14
CA GLY A 173 -1.66 17.36 -2.88
C GLY A 173 -1.34 16.61 -1.59
N ALA A 174 -2.04 16.96 -0.50
CA ALA A 174 -1.92 16.29 0.80
C ALA A 174 -2.28 14.80 0.71
N SER A 175 -3.40 14.48 0.05
CA SER A 175 -3.80 13.08 -0.19
C SER A 175 -2.70 12.33 -0.93
N ARG A 176 -2.19 12.86 -2.03
CA ARG A 176 -1.10 12.25 -2.80
C ARG A 176 0.15 12.02 -1.96
N LEU A 177 0.56 13.01 -1.17
CA LEU A 177 1.70 12.88 -0.27
C LEU A 177 1.49 11.75 0.74
N LEU A 178 0.29 11.64 1.33
CA LEU A 178 -0.04 10.56 2.26
C LEU A 178 0.03 9.18 1.58
N GLN A 179 -0.50 9.08 0.36
CA GLN A 179 -0.45 7.84 -0.43
C GLN A 179 0.99 7.41 -0.70
N ILE A 180 1.85 8.35 -1.10
CA ILE A 180 3.27 8.12 -1.35
C ILE A 180 3.97 7.69 -0.06
N LEU A 181 3.85 8.49 1.01
CA LEU A 181 4.51 8.22 2.29
C LEU A 181 4.11 6.87 2.85
N ALA A 182 2.82 6.53 2.88
CA ALA A 182 2.34 5.27 3.40
C ALA A 182 2.82 4.08 2.56
N SER A 183 2.75 4.19 1.23
CA SER A 183 3.03 3.06 0.33
C SER A 183 4.54 2.78 0.14
N GLU A 184 5.35 3.82 -0.02
CA GLU A 184 6.82 3.70 -0.13
C GLU A 184 7.43 3.21 1.19
N SER A 185 6.97 3.76 2.32
CA SER A 185 7.46 3.36 3.65
C SER A 185 7.13 1.90 3.95
N ALA A 186 5.89 1.47 3.70
CA ALA A 186 5.50 0.07 3.89
C ALA A 186 6.31 -0.89 3.00
N HIS A 187 6.50 -0.54 1.73
CA HIS A 187 7.31 -1.34 0.82
C HIS A 187 8.78 -1.41 1.26
N LEU A 188 9.35 -0.31 1.77
CA LEU A 188 10.73 -0.30 2.25
C LEU A 188 10.90 -1.15 3.52
N ILE A 189 9.97 -1.08 4.46
CA ILE A 189 9.96 -1.94 5.66
C ILE A 189 9.92 -3.42 5.23
N TRP A 190 9.02 -3.76 4.31
CA TRP A 190 8.96 -5.11 3.73
C TRP A 190 10.29 -5.54 3.08
N ALA A 191 10.89 -4.67 2.26
CA ALA A 191 12.14 -4.98 1.59
C ALA A 191 13.29 -5.19 2.59
N ILE A 192 13.39 -4.38 3.66
CA ILE A 192 14.40 -4.54 4.70
C ILE A 192 14.16 -5.83 5.49
N ARG A 193 12.91 -6.17 5.81
CA ARG A 193 12.57 -7.47 6.40
C ARG A 193 13.06 -8.62 5.51
N CYS A 194 12.87 -8.54 4.19
CA CYS A 194 13.37 -9.55 3.26
C CYS A 194 14.90 -9.68 3.32
N LEU A 195 15.65 -8.58 3.42
CA LEU A 195 17.10 -8.62 3.59
C LEU A 195 17.47 -9.34 4.89
N ARG A 196 16.81 -8.99 5.99
CA ARG A 196 17.07 -9.57 7.31
C ARG A 196 16.73 -11.07 7.37
N VAL A 197 15.54 -11.48 6.92
CA VAL A 197 15.06 -12.87 7.12
C VAL A 197 15.52 -13.82 6.01
N ILE A 198 15.67 -13.35 4.77
CA ILE A 198 16.00 -14.20 3.62
C ILE A 198 17.49 -14.16 3.30
N GLN A 199 18.12 -13.00 3.40
CA GLN A 199 19.55 -12.82 3.07
C GLN A 199 20.45 -12.75 4.30
N ASP A 200 19.87 -12.77 5.51
CA ASP A 200 20.60 -12.66 6.78
C ASP A 200 21.44 -11.37 6.89
N VAL A 201 20.96 -10.27 6.28
CA VAL A 201 21.63 -8.97 6.29
C VAL A 201 20.86 -8.00 7.18
N THR A 202 21.49 -7.60 8.29
CA THR A 202 20.99 -6.53 9.17
C THR A 202 21.58 -5.18 8.77
N LEU A 203 20.72 -4.18 8.57
CA LEU A 203 21.16 -2.83 8.25
C LEU A 203 21.37 -2.01 9.53
N THR A 204 22.29 -1.05 9.47
CA THR A 204 22.43 -0.02 10.52
C THR A 204 21.31 1.01 10.40
N GLU A 205 21.01 1.71 11.49
CA GLU A 205 20.03 2.80 11.50
C GLU A 205 20.32 3.84 10.42
N GLU A 206 21.58 4.25 10.26
CA GLU A 206 21.97 5.22 9.24
C GLU A 206 21.69 4.70 7.82
N ALA A 207 21.99 3.43 7.54
CA ALA A 207 21.69 2.83 6.25
C ALA A 207 20.18 2.77 5.97
N ILE A 208 19.34 2.54 7.00
CA ILE A 208 17.88 2.57 6.88
C ILE A 208 17.40 3.98 6.53
N ARG A 209 17.88 5.00 7.25
CA ARG A 209 17.55 6.41 7.01
C ARG A 209 17.94 6.84 5.60
N GLN A 210 19.17 6.55 5.18
CA GLN A 210 19.64 6.88 3.84
C GLN A 210 18.83 6.19 2.74
N ARG A 211 18.45 4.92 2.93
CA ARG A 211 17.58 4.22 1.96
C ARG A 211 16.20 4.85 1.85
N TRP A 212 15.62 5.27 2.97
CA TRP A 212 14.33 5.96 2.97
C TRP A 212 14.41 7.32 2.27
N LEU A 213 15.44 8.13 2.59
CA LEU A 213 15.69 9.41 1.91
C LEU A 213 15.87 9.22 0.41
N ASN A 214 16.65 8.22 0.00
CA ASN A 214 16.85 7.90 -1.42
C ASN A 214 15.53 7.50 -2.11
N ALA A 215 14.68 6.69 -1.45
CA ALA A 215 13.37 6.33 -2.00
C ALA A 215 12.48 7.57 -2.21
N MET A 216 12.43 8.47 -1.22
CA MET A 216 11.65 9.72 -1.32
C MET A 216 12.21 10.67 -2.38
N ASN A 217 13.53 10.83 -2.46
CA ASN A 217 14.18 11.67 -3.47
C ASN A 217 13.97 11.15 -4.90
N GLN A 218 14.00 9.82 -5.09
CA GLN A 218 13.67 9.21 -6.38
C GLN A 218 12.22 9.47 -6.78
N ARG A 219 11.28 9.40 -5.84
CA ARG A 219 9.87 9.75 -6.08
C ARG A 219 9.72 11.22 -6.47
N LEU A 220 10.35 12.13 -5.71
CA LEU A 220 10.34 13.56 -6.02
C LEU A 220 10.89 13.85 -7.41
N THR A 221 11.99 13.18 -7.79
CA THR A 221 12.59 13.32 -9.11
C THR A 221 11.64 12.86 -10.22
N THR A 222 10.99 11.71 -10.03
CA THR A 222 9.98 11.21 -10.97
C THR A 222 8.80 12.18 -11.11
N ASP A 223 8.37 12.78 -10.01
CA ASP A 223 7.28 13.75 -10.00
C ASP A 223 7.68 15.05 -10.72
N ARG A 224 8.92 15.50 -10.56
CA ARG A 224 9.46 16.66 -11.31
C ARG A 224 9.49 16.39 -12.81
N ILE A 225 9.96 15.21 -13.23
CA ILE A 225 10.02 14.84 -14.66
C ILE A 225 8.61 14.76 -15.27
N THR A 226 7.66 14.15 -14.55
CA THR A 226 6.28 14.03 -15.04
C THR A 226 5.56 15.38 -15.06
N ALA A 227 5.86 16.29 -14.14
CA ALA A 227 5.35 17.65 -14.15
C ALA A 227 5.93 18.50 -15.29
N ALA A 228 7.22 18.36 -15.59
CA ALA A 228 7.90 19.10 -16.66
C ALA A 228 7.52 18.65 -18.09
N ARG A 229 6.87 17.48 -18.23
CA ARG A 229 6.36 16.96 -19.51
C ARG A 229 4.93 17.43 -19.83
N ARG A 230 4.33 18.27 -19.00
CA ARG A 230 3.01 18.89 -19.23
C ARG A 230 3.19 20.34 -19.63
#